data_AF-A0A4Y1ZC37-F1
#
_entry.id   AF-A0A4Y1ZC37-F1
#
_cell.length_a   1.000
_cell.length_b   1.000
_cell.length_c   1.000
_cell.angle_alpha   90.00
_cell.angle_beta   90.00
_cell.angle_gamma   90.00
#
_symmetry.space_group_name_H-M   'P 1'
#
loop_
_entity.id
_entity.type
_entity.pdbx_description
1 polymer ?
#
loop_
_entity_poly.entity_id
_entity_poly.type
_entity_poly.pdbx_seq_one_letter_code
_entity_poly.pdbx_strand_id
1 'polypeptide(L)' 'MFPKNIGLVSGLMVGFGIGAGGIGATLIGWLSDQYGIYTIFGLFGILPMLAAVLTLFLPSERSLIAKEA' A
#
# COMPACT_ATOMS: atom_id res chain seq x y z
N MET A 1 -5.33 17.87 -1.19
CA MET A 1 -5.45 17.63 0.27
C MET A 1 -6.10 18.84 0.92
N PHE A 2 -7.19 18.66 1.67
CA PHE A 2 -7.92 19.76 2.31
C PHE A 2 -7.04 20.45 3.40
N PRO A 3 -6.59 21.70 3.20
CA PRO A 3 -5.56 22.32 4.03
C PRO A 3 -6.00 22.58 5.48
N LYS A 4 -7.30 22.54 5.78
CA LYS A 4 -7.86 22.87 7.10
C LYS A 4 -7.76 21.73 8.12
N ASN A 5 -7.55 20.48 7.68
CA ASN A 5 -7.62 19.28 8.54
C ASN A 5 -6.37 18.39 8.42
N ILE A 6 -5.19 18.97 8.18
CA ILE A 6 -3.95 18.21 7.91
C ILE A 6 -3.62 17.24 9.05
N GLY A 7 -3.80 17.63 10.31
CA GLY A 7 -3.53 16.77 11.47
C GLY A 7 -4.44 15.54 11.58
N LEU A 8 -5.72 15.66 11.21
CA LEU A 8 -6.65 14.53 11.18
C LEU A 8 -6.31 13.58 10.04
N VAL A 9 -6.03 14.13 8.84
CA VAL A 9 -5.68 13.34 7.66
C VAL A 9 -4.36 12.59 7.86
N SER A 10 -3.34 13.24 8.44
CA SER A 10 -2.06 12.60 8.73
C SER A 10 -2.21 11.54 9.82
N GLY A 11 -2.95 11.84 10.90
CA GLY A 11 -3.23 10.87 11.97
C GLY A 11 -3.95 9.62 11.46
N LEU A 12 -4.96 9.80 10.59
CA LEU A 12 -5.69 8.69 9.96
C LEU A 12 -4.76 7.86 9.06
N MET A 13 -3.96 8.50 8.21
CA MET A 13 -3.05 7.80 7.29
C MET A 13 -1.99 7.00 8.05
N VAL A 14 -1.37 7.61 9.06
CA VAL A 14 -0.35 6.95 9.89
C VAL A 14 -0.97 5.82 10.71
N GLY A 15 -2.09 6.10 11.40
CA GLY A 15 -2.77 5.10 12.22
C GLY A 15 -3.26 3.90 11.39
N PHE A 16 -3.83 4.15 10.21
CA PHE A 16 -4.26 3.09 9.30
C PHE A 16 -3.05 2.31 8.76
N GLY A 17 -1.98 2.99 8.34
CA GLY A 17 -0.78 2.35 7.84
C GLY A 17 -0.13 1.42 8.87
N ILE A 18 0.00 1.87 10.12
CA ILE A 18 0.55 1.06 11.22
C ILE A 18 -0.39 -0.09 11.56
N GLY A 19 -1.70 0.17 11.70
CA GLY A 19 -2.70 -0.86 12.02
C GLY A 19 -2.76 -1.97 10.97
N ALA A 20 -2.86 -1.60 9.69
CA ALA A 20 -2.83 -2.53 8.57
C ALA A 20 -1.49 -3.28 8.49
N GLY A 21 -0.38 -2.58 8.75
CA GLY A 21 0.96 -3.19 8.81
C GLY A 21 1.08 -4.25 9.89
N GLY A 22 0.57 -4.01 11.11
CA GLY A 22 0.60 -4.98 12.20
C GLY A 22 -0.25 -6.22 11.94
N ILE A 23 -1.46 -6.03 11.40
CA ILE A 23 -2.34 -7.13 10.99
C ILE A 23 -1.68 -7.95 9.87
N GLY A 24 -1.13 -7.26 8.87
CA GLY A 24 -0.40 -7.88 7.76
C GLY A 24 0.81 -8.68 8.23
N ALA A 25 1.64 -8.12 9.12
CA ALA A 25 2.82 -8.80 9.65
C ALA A 25 2.44 -10.11 10.38
N THR A 26 1.37 -10.09 11.16
CA THR A 26 0.88 -11.28 11.88
C THR A 26 0.39 -12.36 10.91
N LEU A 27 -0.41 -11.96 9.91
CA LEU A 27 -0.91 -12.86 8.86
C LEU A 27 0.22 -13.50 8.06
N ILE A 28 1.21 -12.70 7.67
CA ILE A 28 2.36 -13.16 6.90
C ILE A 28 3.27 -14.05 7.74
N GLY A 29 3.45 -13.75 9.03
CA GLY A 29 4.16 -14.60 9.97
C GLY A 29 3.52 -15.99 10.07
N TRP A 30 2.21 -16.04 10.32
CA TRP A 30 1.46 -17.30 10.35
C TRP A 30 1.55 -18.07 9.03
N LEU A 31 1.49 -17.37 7.90
CA LEU A 31 1.64 -17.99 6.58
C LEU A 31 3.06 -18.52 6.36
N SER A 32 4.07 -17.84 6.88
CA SER A 32 5.48 -18.25 6.81
C SER A 32 5.74 -19.51 7.65
N ASP A 33 5.04 -19.67 8.77
CA ASP A 33 5.13 -20.90 9.58
C ASP A 33 4.57 -22.12 8.84
N GLN A 34 3.57 -21.93 7.97
CA GLN A 34 2.95 -23.01 7.19
C GLN A 34 3.68 -23.34 5.89
N TYR A 35 4.09 -22.31 5.13
CA TYR A 35 4.66 -22.47 3.78
C TYR A 35 6.18 -22.25 3.71
N GLY A 36 6.80 -21.90 4.84
CA GLY A 36 8.22 -21.58 4.94
C GLY A 36 8.55 -20.16 4.51
N ILE A 37 9.54 -19.56 5.19
CA ILE A 37 10.00 -18.19 4.97
C ILE A 37 10.48 -17.96 3.52
N TYR A 38 11.20 -18.91 2.93
CA TYR A 38 11.73 -18.78 1.57
C TYR A 38 10.63 -18.57 0.51
N THR A 39 9.51 -19.29 0.63
CA THR A 39 8.38 -19.20 -0.30
C THR A 39 7.73 -17.81 -0.22
N ILE A 40 7.49 -17.33 1.00
CA ILE A 40 6.81 -16.04 1.23
C ILE A 40 7.67 -14.86 0.81
N PHE A 41 8.97 -14.88 1.11
CA PHE A 41 9.88 -13.84 0.63
C PHE A 41 10.07 -13.89 -0.89
N GLY A 42 10.04 -15.07 -1.51
CA GLY A 42 9.97 -15.20 -2.97
C GLY A 42 8.74 -14.52 -3.56
N LEU A 43 7.57 -14.68 -2.92
CA LEU A 43 6.33 -13.99 -3.31
C LEU A 43 6.45 -12.46 -3.18
N PHE A 44 7.10 -11.97 -2.11
CA PHE A 44 7.36 -10.55 -1.96
C PHE A 44 8.34 -9.98 -2.99
N GLY A 45 9.24 -10.81 -3.53
CA GLY A 45 10.14 -10.40 -4.62
C GLY A 45 9.40 -10.00 -5.90
N ILE A 46 8.26 -10.64 -6.20
CA ILE A 46 7.47 -10.36 -7.42
C ILE A 46 6.39 -9.29 -7.22
N LEU A 47 6.02 -9.00 -5.97
CA LEU A 47 4.95 -8.05 -5.64
C LEU A 47 5.19 -6.62 -6.18
N PRO A 48 6.42 -6.05 -6.14
CA PRO A 48 6.71 -4.75 -6.75
C PRO A 48 6.50 -4.72 -8.26
N MET A 49 6.80 -5.81 -8.98
CA MET A 49 6.53 -5.88 -10.41
C MET A 49 5.03 -5.86 -10.69
N LEU A 50 4.24 -6.59 -9.90
CA LEU A 50 2.78 -6.54 -10.00
C LEU A 50 2.27 -5.12 -9.75
N ALA A 51 2.77 -4.46 -8.70
CA ALA A 51 2.42 -3.07 -8.39
C ALA A 51 2.80 -2.10 -9.52
N ALA A 52 3.96 -2.30 -10.15
CA ALA A 52 4.38 -1.49 -11.30
C ALA A 52 3.43 -1.65 -12.48
N VAL A 53 3.03 -2.88 -12.82
CA VAL A 53 2.05 -3.14 -13.88
C VAL A 53 0.71 -2.49 -13.56
N LEU A 54 0.23 -2.62 -12.32
CA LEU A 54 -1.03 -2.00 -11.88
C LEU A 54 -0.96 -0.47 -11.96
N THR A 55 0.18 0.13 -11.63
CA THR A 55 0.39 1.59 -11.66
C THR A 55 0.32 2.16 -13.08
N LEU A 56 0.64 1.38 -14.11
CA LEU A 56 0.51 1.83 -15.51
C LEU A 56 -0.95 2.12 -15.91
N PHE A 57 -1.92 1.53 -15.22
CA PHE A 57 -3.34 1.81 -15.46
C PHE A 57 -3.84 3.05 -14.73
N LEU A 58 -3.02 3.64 -13.86
CA LEU A 58 -3.40 4.81 -13.10
C LEU A 58 -3.34 6.06 -13.99
N PRO A 59 -4.39 6.90 -14.00
CA PRO A 59 -4.41 8.11 -14.81
C PRO A 59 -3.30 9.07 -14.36
N SER A 60 -2.63 9.69 -15.34
CA SER A 60 -1.61 10.72 -15.05
C SER A 60 -2.24 11.88 -14.28
N GLU A 61 -1.53 12.41 -13.29
CA GLU A 61 -1.95 13.59 -12.52
C GLU A 61 -2.37 14.77 -13.41
N ARG A 62 -1.73 14.92 -14.58
CA ARG A 62 -2.04 15.97 -15.55
C ARG A 62 -3.47 15.84 -16.11
N SER A 63 -3.99 14.61 -16.23
CA SER A 63 -5.37 14.35 -16.68
C SER A 63 -6.41 14.64 -15.59
N LEU A 64 -6.02 14.58 -14.33
CA LEU A 64 -6.90 14.87 -13.19
C LEU A 64 -7.03 16.38 -13.00
N ILE A 65 -5.92 17.12 -13.07
CA ILE A 65 -5.91 18.59 -12.94
C ILE A 65 -6.66 19.26 -14.11
N ALA A 66 -6.54 18.74 -15.34
CA ALA A 66 -7.25 19.29 -16.51
C ALA A 66 -8.77 19.07 -16.50
N LYS A 67 -9.28 18.18 -15.63
CA LYS A 67 -10.72 17.90 -15.50
C LYS A 67 -11.37 18.73 -14.39
N GLU A 68 -10.57 19.31 -13.49
CA GLU A 68 -11.01 20.20 -12.40
C GLU A 68 -10.88 21.70 -12.75
N ALA A 69 -10.23 22.03 -13.87
CA ALA A 69 -10.14 23.38 -14.44
C ALA A 69 -11.26 23.63 -15.47
#